data_AF-A0A512SVV8-F1
#
_entry.id   AF-A0A512SVV8-F1
#
_cell.length_a   1.000
_cell.length_b   1.000
_cell.length_c   1.000
_cell.angle_alpha   90.00
_cell.angle_beta   90.00
_cell.angle_gamma   90.00
#
_symmetry.space_group_name_H-M   'P 1'
#
loop_
_entity.id
_entity.type
_entity.pdbx_description
1 polymer ?
#
loop_
_entity_poly.entity_id
_entity_poly.type
_entity_poly.pdbx_seq_one_letter_code
_entity_poly.pdbx_strand_id
1 'polypeptide(L)' 'MKDKHVVKVTRDQIQSARALIDFAGGEDKVDPVIVKIAHALRPSASQSRAS' A
#
# COMPACT_ATOMS: atom_id res chain seq x y z
N MET A 1 16.60 -1.66 18.64
CA MET A 1 15.84 -2.33 17.57
C MET A 1 14.89 -1.29 16.99
N LYS A 2 14.91 -0.99 15.69
CA LYS A 2 13.98 0.01 15.12
C LYS A 2 12.62 -0.66 14.95
N ASP A 3 11.62 -0.22 15.72
CA ASP A 3 10.25 -0.67 15.59
C ASP A 3 9.76 -0.44 14.15
N LYS A 4 9.23 -1.49 13.52
CA LYS A 4 8.64 -1.38 12.18
C LYS A 4 7.27 -0.71 12.32
N HIS A 5 7.19 0.57 11.96
CA HIS A 5 5.91 1.28 11.90
C HIS A 5 5.05 0.72 10.77
N VAL A 6 3.92 0.10 11.13
CA VAL A 6 2.92 -0.39 10.18
C VAL A 6 1.91 0.72 9.92
N VAL A 7 1.82 1.16 8.67
CA VAL A 7 0.79 2.12 8.22
C VAL A 7 -0.31 1.33 7.53
N LYS A 8 -1.56 1.51 7.97
CA LYS A 8 -2.75 0.91 7.35
C LYS A 8 -3.32 1.88 6.33
N VAL A 9 -3.74 1.36 5.19
CA VAL A 9 -4.38 2.13 4.12
C VAL A 9 -5.72 1.52 3.76
N THR A 10 -6.66 2.35 3.32
CA THR A 10 -7.98 1.92 2.89
C THR A 10 -7.95 1.38 1.46
N ARG A 11 -8.99 0.64 1.07
CA ARG A 11 -9.15 0.15 -0.31
C ARG A 11 -9.19 1.31 -1.31
N ASP A 12 -9.84 2.41 -0.96
CA ASP A 12 -9.95 3.58 -1.83
C ASP A 12 -8.60 4.26 -2.03
N GLN A 13 -7.78 4.35 -0.98
CA GLN A 13 -6.41 4.85 -1.09
C GLN A 13 -5.55 3.99 -2.04
N ILE A 14 -5.71 2.67 -1.99
CA ILE A 14 -5.04 1.74 -2.92
C ILE A 14 -5.51 1.99 -4.36
N GLN A 15 -6.83 2.17 -4.57
CA GLN A 15 -7.38 2.43 -5.90
C GLN A 15 -6.94 3.79 -6.46
N SER A 16 -6.98 4.84 -5.64
CA SER A 16 -6.50 6.16 -6.03
C SER A 16 -5.00 6.16 -6.35
N ALA A 17 -4.18 5.42 -5.60
CA ALA A 17 -2.76 5.28 -5.89
C ALA A 17 -2.51 4.60 -7.25
N ARG A 18 -3.28 3.56 -7.58
CA ARG A 18 -3.21 2.89 -8.89
C ARG A 18 -3.63 3.81 -10.03
N ALA A 19 -4.76 4.50 -9.86
CA ALA A 19 -5.23 5.46 -10.85
C ALA A 19 -4.21 6.58 -11.10
N LEU A 20 -3.50 7.01 -10.05
CA LEU A 20 -2.46 8.02 -10.17
C LEU A 20 -1.22 7.50 -10.91
N ILE A 21 -0.80 6.25 -10.68
CA ILE A 21 0.28 5.59 -11.43
C ILE A 21 -0.09 5.51 -12.92
N ASP A 22 -1.31 5.08 -13.22
CA ASP A 22 -1.81 4.97 -14.59
C ASP A 22 -1.85 6.34 -15.27
N PHE A 23 -2.35 7.36 -14.55
CA PHE A 23 -2.41 8.75 -15.03
C PHE A 23 -1.01 9.34 -15.28
N ALA A 24 -0.04 9.03 -14.41
CA ALA A 24 1.34 9.49 -14.54
C ALA A 24 2.12 8.73 -15.65
N GLY A 25 1.58 7.61 -16.14
CA GLY A 25 2.19 6.80 -17.20
C GLY A 25 3.24 5.81 -16.72
N GLY A 26 3.26 5.48 -15.42
CA GLY A 26 4.19 4.48 -14.86
C GLY A 26 4.57 4.72 -13.42
N GLU A 27 5.05 3.66 -12.75
CA GLU A 27 5.51 3.72 -11.35
C GLU A 27 6.76 4.59 -11.18
N ASP A 28 7.59 4.72 -12.21
CA ASP A 28 8.81 5.56 -12.21
C ASP A 28 8.50 7.07 -12.25
N LYS A 29 7.22 7.43 -12.48
CA LYS A 29 6.74 8.81 -12.57
C LYS A 29 6.09 9.32 -11.28
N VAL A 30 5.96 8.48 -10.25
CA VAL A 30 5.33 8.82 -8.98
C VAL A 30 6.27 8.62 -7.79
N ASP A 31 5.91 9.17 -6.64
CA ASP A 31 6.66 8.95 -5.41
C ASP A 31 6.63 7.44 -5.01
N PRO A 32 7.75 6.85 -4.58
CA PRO A 32 7.81 5.45 -4.15
C PRO A 32 6.82 5.06 -3.05
N VAL A 33 6.36 6.01 -2.22
CA VAL A 33 5.30 5.78 -1.22
C VAL A 33 3.98 5.43 -1.90
N ILE A 34 3.66 6.06 -3.03
CA ILE A 34 2.42 5.80 -3.79
C ILE A 34 2.45 4.37 -4.33
N VAL A 35 3.60 3.93 -4.84
CA VAL A 35 3.83 2.54 -5.26
C VAL A 35 3.60 1.58 -4.10
N LYS A 36 4.16 1.87 -2.91
CA LYS A 36 3.93 1.04 -1.71
C LYS A 36 2.46 0.95 -1.31
N ILE A 37 1.70 2.03 -1.47
CA ILE A 37 0.25 2.05 -1.20
C ILE A 37 -0.49 1.21 -2.24
N ALA A 38 -0.18 1.36 -3.54
CA ALA A 38 -0.81 0.61 -4.62
C ALA A 38 -0.64 -0.92 -4.50
N HIS A 39 0.50 -1.35 -3.92
CA HIS A 39 0.87 -2.74 -3.66
C HIS A 39 0.57 -3.21 -2.22
N ALA A 40 -0.16 -2.41 -1.42
CA ALA A 40 -0.46 -2.80 -0.05
C ALA A 40 -1.23 -4.13 0.01
N LEU A 41 -0.67 -5.08 0.77
CA LEU A 41 -1.26 -6.41 0.93
C LEU A 41 -2.40 -6.38 1.95
N ARG A 42 -3.45 -7.18 1.70
CA ARG A 42 -4.43 -7.45 2.74
C ARG A 42 -3.76 -8.24 3.87
N PRO A 43 -4.04 -7.95 5.15
CA PRO A 43 -3.64 -8.83 6.22
C PRO A 43 -4.19 -10.22 5.92
N SER A 44 -3.33 -11.22 5.76
CA SER A 44 -3.78 -12.60 5.60
C SER A 44 -4.60 -12.98 6.83
N ALA A 45 -5.73 -13.67 6.63
CA ALA A 45 -6.62 -14.11 7.71
C ALA A 45 -5.96 -15.07 8.73
N SER A 46 -4.68 -15.44 8.55
CA SER A 46 -3.90 -16.27 9.47
C SER A 46 -3.27 -15.50 10.64
N GLN A 47 -3.37 -14.17 10.71
CA GLN A 47 -2.85 -13.40 11.85
C GLN A 47 -3.91 -13.06 12.92
N SER A 48 -5.17 -13.45 12.73
CA SER A 48 -6.27 -13.16 13.67
C SER A 48 -6.57 -14.29 14.68
N ARG A 49 -5.69 -15.30 14.81
CA ARG A 49 -5.83 -16.41 15.79
C ARG A 49 -4.57 -16.65 16.63
N ALA A 50 -3.78 -15.62 16.88
CA ALA A 50 -2.69 -15.68 17.84
C ALA A 50 -2.76 -14.43 18.73
N SER A 51 -3.74 -14.41 19.63
CA SER A 51 -3.83 -13.51 20.77
C SER A 51 -4.68 -14.18 21.84
#